data_AF-A0A4Q7CJ64-F1
#
_entry.id   AF-A0A4Q7CJ64-F1
#
_cell.length_a   1.000
_cell.length_b   1.000
_cell.length_c   1.000
_cell.angle_alpha   90.00
_cell.angle_beta   90.00
_cell.angle_gamma   90.00
#
_symmetry.space_group_name_H-M   'P 1'
#
loop_
_entity.id
_entity.type
_entity.pdbx_description
1 polymer ?
#
loop_
_entity_poly.entity_id
_entity_poly.type
_entity_poly.pdbx_seq_one_letter_code
_entity_poly.pdbx_strand_id
1 'polypeptide(L)'
;MTKNKPSFSIPNPLKMIFGEDKKDVDKQDTDQNLQNNDPVKNEKNTTSTHNKTSDNNSQKSLTDYESQYRFLPRDFDPKQDKGEATTKNAGKYKVGKDIKPGHYTITQHSKDMGIFEQDNQYDNYIFSNALSGDSKYIASKISTYLVDGQTVVIKDMKNVKFTPEPTKPRTDLNTGVWIVGADVEPGSYTVRSANVYSANFTVKTSGKTEKNRINEVVGKEDENAKKSLKVNLNKGDIILVQGSGTVKLKK
;
A
#
# COMPACT_ATOMS: atom_id res chain seq x y z
N MET A 1 -29.10 32.49 -0.88
CA MET A 1 -28.24 31.78 0.09
C MET A 1 -28.05 30.35 -0.38
N THR A 2 -26.94 30.05 -1.05
CA THR A 2 -26.57 28.71 -1.53
C THR A 2 -25.43 28.17 -0.68
N LYS A 3 -25.61 26.96 -0.11
CA LYS A 3 -24.64 26.30 0.77
C LYS A 3 -23.53 25.66 -0.08
N ASN A 4 -22.29 26.12 0.08
CA ASN A 4 -21.11 25.45 -0.48
C ASN A 4 -20.82 24.15 0.31
N LYS A 5 -20.69 23.03 -0.41
CA LYS A 5 -20.14 21.78 0.14
C LYS A 5 -18.64 21.97 0.42
N PRO A 6 -18.11 21.53 1.57
CA PRO A 6 -16.67 21.50 1.78
C PRO A 6 -16.04 20.42 0.88
N SER A 7 -15.15 20.85 0.00
CA SER A 7 -14.23 19.98 -0.73
C SER A 7 -13.13 19.54 0.22
N PHE A 8 -13.10 18.27 0.60
CA PHE A 8 -11.94 17.67 1.26
C PHE A 8 -10.92 17.28 0.19
N SER A 9 -9.97 18.18 -0.05
CA SER A 9 -8.77 17.87 -0.84
C SER A 9 -7.75 17.20 0.09
N ILE A 10 -7.41 15.94 -0.19
CA ILE A 10 -6.31 15.25 0.48
C ILE A 10 -5.00 15.80 -0.13
N PRO A 11 -4.10 16.41 0.66
CA PRO A 11 -2.83 16.89 0.12
C PRO A 11 -1.99 15.69 -0.35
N ASN A 12 -1.56 15.71 -1.61
CA ASN A 12 -0.53 14.81 -2.10
C ASN A 12 0.82 15.27 -1.51
N PRO A 13 1.50 14.47 -0.67
CA PRO A 13 2.76 14.86 -0.03
C PRO A 13 3.90 15.07 -1.03
N LEU A 14 3.75 14.60 -2.28
CA LEU A 14 4.73 14.84 -3.35
C LEU A 14 4.74 16.31 -3.83
N LYS A 15 3.68 17.09 -3.58
CA LYS A 15 3.63 18.51 -3.98
C LYS A 15 4.66 19.39 -3.25
N MET A 16 5.12 18.99 -2.06
CA MET A 16 6.17 19.71 -1.33
C MET A 16 7.58 19.41 -1.84
N ILE A 17 7.77 18.35 -2.63
CA ILE A 17 9.09 17.88 -3.06
C ILE A 17 9.46 18.41 -4.45
N PHE A 18 8.47 18.59 -5.34
CA PHE A 18 8.75 18.85 -6.77
C PHE A 18 8.54 20.28 -7.26
N GLY A 19 8.02 21.21 -6.45
CA GLY A 19 7.76 22.58 -6.89
C GLY A 19 6.66 22.68 -7.98
N GLU A 20 6.14 23.88 -8.22
CA GLU A 20 5.10 24.13 -9.24
C GLU A 20 5.74 24.16 -10.64
N ASP A 21 5.35 23.22 -11.51
CA ASP A 21 5.52 23.41 -12.95
C ASP A 21 4.56 24.50 -13.43
N LYS A 22 5.05 25.75 -13.50
CA LYS A 22 4.41 26.81 -14.25
C LYS A 22 4.65 26.58 -15.74
N LYS A 23 3.60 26.22 -16.47
CA LYS A 23 3.46 26.59 -17.89
C LYS A 23 2.01 26.98 -18.18
N ASP A 24 1.79 28.29 -18.19
CA ASP A 24 0.72 28.91 -18.98
C ASP A 24 0.99 28.65 -20.45
N VAL A 25 0.05 28.05 -21.17
CA VAL A 25 -0.20 28.34 -22.59
C VAL A 25 -1.69 28.19 -22.85
N ASP A 26 -2.35 29.34 -23.02
CA ASP A 26 -3.64 29.50 -23.69
C ASP A 26 -3.66 28.80 -25.05
N LYS A 27 -4.78 28.13 -25.36
CA LYS A 27 -5.43 28.22 -26.68
C LYS A 27 -6.86 27.72 -26.62
N GLN A 28 -7.76 28.67 -26.87
CA GLN A 28 -9.16 28.49 -27.23
C GLN A 28 -9.28 27.79 -28.60
N ASP A 29 -10.30 26.95 -28.75
CA ASP A 29 -11.27 26.96 -29.87
C ASP A 29 -12.34 25.88 -29.56
N THR A 30 -13.54 26.26 -29.10
CA THR A 30 -14.80 26.35 -29.86
C THR A 30 -15.13 25.13 -30.74
N ASP A 31 -16.05 24.28 -30.28
CA ASP A 31 -17.41 24.18 -30.84
C ASP A 31 -18.14 22.93 -30.31
N GLN A 32 -19.10 23.14 -29.41
CA GLN A 32 -20.23 22.24 -29.23
C GLN A 32 -21.50 23.06 -29.01
N ASN A 33 -22.37 23.11 -30.01
CA ASN A 33 -23.80 23.13 -29.76
C ASN A 33 -24.58 22.72 -31.03
N LEU A 34 -25.39 21.68 -30.91
CA LEU A 34 -26.69 21.60 -31.57
C LEU A 34 -27.52 20.51 -30.88
N GLN A 35 -28.43 21.01 -30.03
CA GLN A 35 -29.62 20.35 -29.54
C GLN A 35 -30.45 19.75 -30.68
N ASN A 36 -31.22 18.68 -30.40
CA ASN A 36 -32.60 18.54 -30.84
C ASN A 36 -33.35 17.56 -29.92
N ASN A 37 -34.44 18.03 -29.33
CA ASN A 37 -35.46 17.28 -28.59
C ASN A 37 -36.67 17.03 -29.51
N ASP A 38 -37.19 15.78 -29.50
CA ASP A 38 -38.60 15.31 -29.46
C ASP A 38 -39.62 15.66 -30.58
N PRO A 39 -40.70 14.84 -30.85
CA PRO A 39 -41.59 14.24 -29.83
C PRO A 39 -42.31 12.87 -30.08
N VAL A 40 -42.62 12.21 -28.95
CA VAL A 40 -43.86 11.52 -28.49
C VAL A 40 -44.75 10.68 -29.45
N LYS A 41 -45.01 9.41 -29.08
CA LYS A 41 -46.37 8.79 -29.04
C LYS A 41 -46.46 7.56 -28.13
N ASN A 42 -47.64 7.37 -27.54
CA ASN A 42 -47.95 6.63 -26.31
C ASN A 42 -48.76 5.33 -26.58
N GLU A 43 -48.81 4.46 -25.56
CA GLU A 43 -49.77 3.34 -25.29
C GLU A 43 -49.57 1.94 -25.91
N LYS A 44 -49.38 0.90 -25.05
CA LYS A 44 -50.46 0.03 -24.53
C LYS A 44 -49.93 -1.11 -23.63
N ASN A 45 -50.65 -1.34 -22.54
CA ASN A 45 -50.54 -2.49 -21.63
C ASN A 45 -50.98 -3.81 -22.30
N THR A 46 -50.27 -4.90 -22.01
CA THR A 46 -50.82 -6.26 -21.98
C THR A 46 -50.18 -7.09 -20.86
N THR A 47 -51.04 -7.60 -19.99
CA THR A 47 -50.74 -8.62 -18.97
C THR A 47 -51.05 -9.99 -19.54
N SER A 48 -50.15 -10.98 -19.43
CA SER A 48 -50.54 -12.37 -19.15
C SER A 48 -49.37 -13.27 -18.73
N THR A 49 -49.51 -13.79 -17.51
CA THR A 49 -49.00 -15.00 -16.83
C THR A 49 -48.38 -16.15 -17.65
N HIS A 50 -47.23 -16.70 -17.19
CA HIS A 50 -47.16 -18.10 -16.69
C HIS A 50 -45.86 -18.46 -15.91
N ASN A 51 -46.09 -19.03 -14.73
CA ASN A 51 -45.35 -19.94 -13.83
C ASN A 51 -43.86 -20.35 -14.05
N LYS A 52 -43.08 -20.03 -13.01
CA LYS A 52 -42.31 -20.92 -12.11
C LYS A 52 -41.35 -21.95 -12.73
N THR A 53 -40.05 -21.65 -12.63
CA THR A 53 -39.06 -22.62 -12.16
C THR A 53 -38.14 -21.92 -11.16
N SER A 54 -38.14 -22.44 -9.93
CA SER A 54 -37.15 -22.09 -8.92
C SER A 54 -35.81 -22.64 -9.38
N ASP A 55 -34.84 -21.77 -9.65
CA ASP A 55 -33.43 -22.13 -9.58
C ASP A 55 -32.73 -21.29 -8.53
N ASN A 56 -32.17 -22.01 -7.59
CA ASN A 56 -31.56 -21.54 -6.37
C ASN A 56 -30.32 -20.69 -6.68
N ASN A 57 -30.30 -19.51 -6.06
CA ASN A 57 -29.17 -19.00 -5.30
C ASN A 57 -27.79 -19.10 -5.97
N SER A 58 -27.52 -18.28 -7.00
CA SER A 58 -26.14 -17.86 -7.27
C SER A 58 -25.80 -16.70 -6.35
N GLN A 59 -25.53 -17.05 -5.09
CA GLN A 59 -24.79 -16.22 -4.18
C GLN A 59 -23.37 -16.08 -4.74
N LYS A 60 -23.19 -15.22 -5.75
CA LYS A 60 -21.88 -14.84 -6.29
C LYS A 60 -21.10 -14.30 -5.10
N SER A 61 -20.11 -15.08 -4.68
CA SER A 61 -19.56 -14.95 -3.33
C SER A 61 -18.97 -13.55 -3.15
N LEU A 62 -19.35 -12.87 -2.08
CA LEU A 62 -18.71 -11.65 -1.60
C LEU A 62 -17.21 -11.87 -1.24
N THR A 63 -16.66 -13.06 -1.48
CA THR A 63 -15.29 -13.42 -1.13
C THR A 63 -14.26 -13.04 -2.19
N ASP A 64 -14.66 -12.86 -3.46
CA ASP A 64 -13.71 -12.55 -4.54
C ASP A 64 -13.34 -11.06 -4.57
N TYR A 65 -14.30 -10.14 -4.46
CA TYR A 65 -14.04 -8.70 -4.56
C TYR A 65 -13.14 -8.17 -3.43
N GLU A 66 -13.40 -8.58 -2.19
CA GLU A 66 -12.59 -8.12 -1.05
C GLU A 66 -11.21 -8.77 -1.01
N SER A 67 -11.06 -9.98 -1.60
CA SER A 67 -9.76 -10.64 -1.70
C SER A 67 -8.78 -9.87 -2.59
N GLN A 68 -9.29 -9.14 -3.59
CA GLN A 68 -8.43 -8.47 -4.56
C GLN A 68 -7.69 -7.26 -3.99
N TYR A 69 -8.17 -6.65 -2.90
CA TYR A 69 -7.55 -5.48 -2.27
C TYR A 69 -6.69 -5.82 -1.06
N ARG A 70 -6.46 -7.11 -0.82
CA ARG A 70 -5.64 -7.56 0.30
C ARG A 70 -4.16 -7.39 0.00
N PHE A 71 -3.42 -7.03 1.05
CA PHE A 71 -1.97 -6.98 1.04
C PHE A 71 -1.38 -8.38 0.93
N LEU A 72 -1.94 -9.32 1.69
CA LEU A 72 -1.48 -10.70 1.76
C LEU A 72 -2.67 -11.65 1.55
N PRO A 73 -2.46 -12.82 0.93
CA PRO A 73 -3.48 -13.87 0.85
C PRO A 73 -4.06 -14.24 2.22
N ARG A 74 -5.29 -14.76 2.25
CA ARG A 74 -6.01 -15.04 3.52
C ARG A 74 -5.29 -16.07 4.39
N ASP A 75 -4.72 -17.05 3.73
CA ASP A 75 -4.04 -18.22 4.24
C ASP A 75 -2.52 -18.07 4.22
N PHE A 76 -2.02 -16.84 4.04
CA PHE A 76 -0.58 -16.56 4.03
C PHE A 76 0.08 -16.97 5.35
N ASP A 77 1.06 -17.87 5.26
CA ASP A 77 1.94 -18.24 6.37
C ASP A 77 3.31 -17.55 6.23
N PRO A 78 3.65 -16.57 7.09
CA PRO A 78 4.90 -15.83 7.02
C PRO A 78 6.16 -16.66 7.32
N LYS A 79 6.02 -17.95 7.67
CA LYS A 79 7.14 -18.85 7.93
C LYS A 79 7.32 -19.92 6.85
N GLN A 80 6.36 -20.07 5.95
CA GLN A 80 6.35 -21.10 4.92
C GLN A 80 7.47 -20.87 3.91
N ASP A 81 7.51 -19.69 3.32
CA ASP A 81 8.45 -19.36 2.25
C ASP A 81 9.78 -18.84 2.80
N LYS A 82 10.89 -19.47 2.36
CA LYS A 82 12.24 -19.14 2.83
C LYS A 82 12.97 -18.11 2.00
N GLY A 83 12.46 -17.76 0.82
CA GLY A 83 13.15 -16.90 -0.13
C GLY A 83 14.43 -17.53 -0.69
N GLU A 84 15.05 -16.81 -1.60
CA GLU A 84 16.37 -17.11 -2.15
C GLU A 84 17.07 -15.80 -2.50
N ALA A 85 18.35 -15.68 -2.15
CA ALA A 85 19.10 -14.47 -2.39
C ALA A 85 19.18 -14.18 -3.90
N THR A 86 18.86 -12.94 -4.30
CA THR A 86 18.93 -12.53 -5.70
C THR A 86 19.29 -11.05 -5.82
N THR A 87 19.73 -10.66 -7.01
CA THR A 87 20.05 -9.26 -7.33
C THR A 87 19.30 -8.86 -8.59
N LYS A 88 18.65 -7.70 -8.56
CA LYS A 88 17.89 -7.15 -9.69
C LYS A 88 18.32 -5.72 -10.00
N ASN A 89 18.17 -5.33 -11.25
CA ASN A 89 18.29 -3.93 -11.67
C ASN A 89 16.89 -3.31 -11.76
N ALA A 90 16.79 -2.08 -12.28
CA ALA A 90 15.51 -1.51 -12.64
C ALA A 90 14.72 -2.44 -13.58
N GLY A 91 13.42 -2.58 -13.31
CA GLY A 91 12.56 -3.51 -14.03
C GLY A 91 11.29 -3.86 -13.25
N LYS A 92 10.41 -4.62 -13.91
CA LYS A 92 9.19 -5.21 -13.35
C LYS A 92 9.38 -6.72 -13.24
N TYR A 93 9.13 -7.28 -12.07
CA TYR A 93 9.41 -8.67 -11.73
C TYR A 93 8.19 -9.34 -11.11
N LYS A 94 7.91 -10.58 -11.51
CA LYS A 94 6.86 -11.42 -10.94
C LYS A 94 7.45 -12.32 -9.86
N VAL A 95 6.90 -12.23 -8.65
CA VAL A 95 7.24 -13.14 -7.55
C VAL A 95 6.69 -14.54 -7.88
N GLY A 96 7.48 -15.59 -7.64
CA GLY A 96 7.21 -16.95 -8.09
C GLY A 96 7.93 -17.34 -9.38
N LYS A 97 8.24 -16.35 -10.23
CA LYS A 97 8.93 -16.56 -11.51
C LYS A 97 10.32 -15.95 -11.53
N ASP A 98 10.41 -14.66 -11.25
CA ASP A 98 11.66 -13.89 -11.34
C ASP A 98 12.36 -13.75 -9.98
N ILE A 99 11.59 -13.77 -8.90
CA ILE A 99 12.04 -13.69 -7.50
C ILE A 99 11.28 -14.75 -6.71
N LYS A 100 11.97 -15.57 -5.92
CA LYS A 100 11.34 -16.60 -5.10
C LYS A 100 10.48 -15.97 -3.99
N PRO A 101 9.29 -16.52 -3.66
CA PRO A 101 8.53 -16.05 -2.50
C PRO A 101 9.34 -16.16 -1.20
N GLY A 102 9.15 -15.22 -0.27
CA GLY A 102 9.84 -15.20 1.02
C GLY A 102 9.83 -13.84 1.72
N HIS A 103 10.43 -13.78 2.91
CA HIS A 103 10.68 -12.55 3.66
C HIS A 103 12.09 -12.03 3.34
N TYR A 104 12.20 -10.77 2.90
CA TYR A 104 13.45 -10.20 2.42
C TYR A 104 13.79 -8.89 3.12
N THR A 105 15.07 -8.72 3.43
CA THR A 105 15.71 -7.40 3.48
C THR A 105 16.15 -7.04 2.06
N ILE A 106 15.66 -5.91 1.56
CA ILE A 106 15.96 -5.36 0.23
C ILE A 106 16.85 -4.14 0.43
N THR A 107 18.02 -4.13 -0.22
CA THR A 107 19.02 -3.05 -0.10
C THR A 107 19.50 -2.61 -1.47
N GLN A 108 19.94 -1.36 -1.55
CA GLN A 108 20.61 -0.82 -2.71
C GLN A 108 21.80 0.02 -2.24
N HIS A 109 22.89 0.01 -3.01
CA HIS A 109 24.16 0.68 -2.64
C HIS A 109 24.56 1.75 -3.65
N SER A 110 23.64 2.18 -4.51
CA SER A 110 23.83 3.30 -5.41
C SER A 110 23.76 4.61 -4.63
N LYS A 111 24.51 5.59 -5.12
CA LYS A 111 24.38 7.00 -4.73
C LYS A 111 23.03 7.56 -5.17
N ASP A 112 22.51 7.04 -6.29
CA ASP A 112 21.24 7.47 -6.86
C ASP A 112 20.08 7.00 -5.98
N MET A 113 19.08 7.87 -5.89
CA MET A 113 17.79 7.52 -5.33
C MET A 113 16.99 6.75 -6.37
N GLY A 114 16.22 5.77 -5.91
CA GLY A 114 15.17 5.19 -6.73
C GLY A 114 14.01 4.69 -5.89
N ILE A 115 13.04 4.04 -6.54
CA ILE A 115 11.78 3.65 -5.92
C ILE A 115 11.61 2.14 -5.98
N PHE A 116 11.25 1.55 -4.86
CA PHE A 116 10.75 0.19 -4.78
C PHE A 116 9.23 0.23 -4.65
N GLU A 117 8.51 -0.55 -5.47
CA GLU A 117 7.06 -0.68 -5.42
C GLU A 117 6.67 -2.16 -5.39
N GLN A 118 5.56 -2.44 -4.71
CA GLN A 118 4.99 -3.76 -4.59
C GLN A 118 3.48 -3.66 -4.83
N ASP A 119 2.99 -4.53 -5.70
CA ASP A 119 1.58 -4.71 -5.98
C ASP A 119 1.20 -6.17 -5.69
N ASN A 120 -0.07 -6.38 -5.33
CA ASN A 120 -0.57 -7.74 -5.12
C ASN A 120 -0.80 -8.47 -6.46
N GLN A 121 -1.27 -9.71 -6.39
CA GLN A 121 -1.48 -10.54 -7.59
C GLN A 121 -2.53 -10.00 -8.58
N TYR A 122 -3.33 -9.01 -8.17
CA TYR A 122 -4.35 -8.34 -8.96
C TYR A 122 -3.90 -6.93 -9.41
N ASP A 123 -2.61 -6.64 -9.33
CA ASP A 123 -2.00 -5.34 -9.64
C ASP A 123 -2.55 -4.18 -8.77
N ASN A 124 -3.10 -4.49 -7.58
CA ASN A 124 -3.46 -3.47 -6.60
C ASN A 124 -2.26 -3.10 -5.74
N TYR A 125 -2.07 -1.80 -5.53
CA TYR A 125 -0.97 -1.24 -4.73
C TYR A 125 -0.92 -1.79 -3.31
N ILE A 126 0.26 -2.27 -2.90
CA ILE A 126 0.57 -2.64 -1.52
C ILE A 126 1.38 -1.52 -0.87
N PHE A 127 2.57 -1.26 -1.40
CA PHE A 127 3.53 -0.37 -0.74
C PHE A 127 4.55 0.16 -1.74
N SER A 128 5.06 1.35 -1.46
CA SER A 128 6.17 1.96 -2.17
C SER A 128 7.02 2.76 -1.20
N ASN A 129 8.33 2.81 -1.47
CA ASN A 129 9.24 3.69 -0.76
C ASN A 129 10.44 4.08 -1.63
N ALA A 130 10.93 5.29 -1.39
CA ALA A 130 12.23 5.70 -1.91
C ALA A 130 13.36 4.97 -1.16
N LEU A 131 14.41 4.63 -1.89
CA LEU A 131 15.62 4.01 -1.37
C LEU A 131 16.86 4.74 -1.86
N SER A 132 17.83 4.95 -0.98
CA SER A 132 19.16 5.47 -1.30
C SER A 132 20.21 4.80 -0.44
N GLY A 133 21.29 4.30 -1.05
CA GLY A 133 22.40 3.68 -0.30
C GLY A 133 23.24 4.69 0.49
N ASP A 134 23.29 5.94 0.01
CA ASP A 134 24.20 6.98 0.51
C ASP A 134 23.49 8.12 1.25
N SER A 135 22.16 8.21 1.16
CA SER A 135 21.42 9.28 1.83
C SER A 135 21.12 8.93 3.27
N LYS A 136 21.48 9.84 4.19
CA LYS A 136 21.01 9.77 5.58
C LYS A 136 19.51 10.05 5.70
N TYR A 137 18.91 10.75 4.73
CA TYR A 137 17.52 11.22 4.78
C TYR A 137 16.53 10.28 4.12
N ILE A 138 16.98 9.19 3.51
CA ILE A 138 16.17 8.22 2.77
C ILE A 138 16.47 6.84 3.32
N ALA A 139 15.48 5.96 3.36
CA ALA A 139 15.71 4.59 3.80
C ALA A 139 16.78 3.93 2.91
N SER A 140 17.74 3.23 3.53
CA SER A 140 18.75 2.46 2.79
C SER A 140 18.34 1.00 2.59
N LYS A 141 17.29 0.55 3.29
CA LYS A 141 16.75 -0.80 3.21
C LYS A 141 15.26 -0.86 3.48
N ILE A 142 14.62 -1.90 2.95
CA ILE A 142 13.24 -2.27 3.20
C ILE A 142 13.19 -3.71 3.70
N SER A 143 12.36 -4.00 4.69
CA SER A 143 11.99 -5.39 5.03
C SER A 143 10.55 -5.68 4.58
N THR A 144 10.33 -6.69 3.74
CA THR A 144 8.97 -7.03 3.27
C THR A 144 8.83 -8.50 2.91
N TYR A 145 7.59 -8.97 2.89
CA TYR A 145 7.21 -10.27 2.34
C TYR A 145 6.91 -10.15 0.86
N LEU A 146 7.51 -11.02 0.06
CA LEU A 146 7.18 -11.21 -1.34
C LEU A 146 6.42 -12.53 -1.47
N VAL A 147 5.16 -12.45 -1.88
CA VAL A 147 4.26 -13.59 -1.99
C VAL A 147 4.10 -13.99 -3.45
N ASP A 148 3.94 -15.29 -3.71
CA ASP A 148 3.70 -15.79 -5.06
C ASP A 148 2.60 -15.00 -5.80
N GLY A 149 2.83 -14.73 -7.07
CA GLY A 149 1.91 -13.96 -7.90
C GLY A 149 1.99 -12.44 -7.73
N GLN A 150 2.65 -11.90 -6.69
CA GLN A 150 2.84 -10.46 -6.54
C GLN A 150 3.80 -9.88 -7.60
N THR A 151 3.73 -8.57 -7.77
CA THR A 151 4.61 -7.82 -8.68
C THR A 151 5.53 -6.91 -7.86
N VAL A 152 6.81 -6.88 -8.23
CA VAL A 152 7.80 -5.94 -7.73
C VAL A 152 8.25 -5.04 -8.86
N VAL A 153 8.29 -3.72 -8.62
CA VAL A 153 8.83 -2.73 -9.57
C VAL A 153 10.02 -2.03 -8.92
N ILE A 154 11.13 -2.00 -9.65
CA ILE A 154 12.36 -1.30 -9.27
C ILE A 154 12.56 -0.17 -10.27
N LYS A 155 12.58 1.07 -9.80
CA LYS A 155 12.80 2.27 -10.62
C LYS A 155 14.12 2.92 -10.22
N ASP A 156 14.93 3.30 -11.22
CA ASP A 156 16.14 4.11 -11.06
C ASP A 156 17.18 3.55 -10.07
N MET A 157 17.20 2.23 -9.89
CA MET A 157 18.19 1.54 -9.06
C MET A 157 18.91 0.43 -9.85
N LYS A 158 20.14 0.16 -9.47
CA LYS A 158 20.95 -0.95 -10.00
C LYS A 158 21.48 -1.77 -8.85
N ASN A 159 21.71 -3.06 -9.10
CA ASN A 159 22.25 -4.00 -8.12
C ASN A 159 21.46 -4.04 -6.80
N VAL A 160 20.13 -4.00 -6.87
CA VAL A 160 19.24 -4.13 -5.72
C VAL A 160 19.31 -5.56 -5.21
N LYS A 161 19.77 -5.73 -3.97
CA LYS A 161 19.96 -7.03 -3.34
C LYS A 161 18.74 -7.41 -2.53
N PHE A 162 18.20 -8.58 -2.84
CA PHE A 162 17.15 -9.25 -2.09
C PHE A 162 17.82 -10.32 -1.24
N THR A 163 17.88 -10.11 0.07
CA THR A 163 18.48 -11.05 1.01
C THR A 163 17.38 -11.64 1.88
N PRO A 164 17.12 -12.96 1.82
CA PRO A 164 16.16 -13.59 2.71
C PRO A 164 16.50 -13.33 4.17
N GLU A 165 15.49 -12.99 4.97
CA GLU A 165 15.64 -12.78 6.40
C GLU A 165 14.72 -13.69 7.22
N PRO A 166 15.13 -14.16 8.40
CA PRO A 166 14.29 -14.99 9.23
C PRO A 166 13.15 -14.19 9.85
N THR A 167 11.94 -14.75 9.79
CA THR A 167 10.77 -14.25 10.51
C THR A 167 10.91 -14.52 12.01
N LYS A 168 11.09 -13.45 12.79
CA LYS A 168 11.22 -13.51 14.25
C LYS A 168 10.69 -12.23 14.90
N PRO A 169 10.15 -12.32 16.13
CA PRO A 169 9.71 -11.16 16.88
C PRO A 169 10.82 -10.12 17.07
N ARG A 170 10.47 -8.86 16.88
CA ARG A 170 11.32 -7.69 17.06
C ARG A 170 10.48 -6.48 17.45
N THR A 171 11.15 -5.49 18.04
CA THR A 171 10.53 -4.23 18.47
C THR A 171 11.09 -3.02 17.73
N ASP A 172 12.22 -3.17 17.04
CA ASP A 172 12.77 -2.18 16.13
C ASP A 172 12.37 -2.52 14.70
N LEU A 173 11.58 -1.65 14.07
CA LEU A 173 11.06 -1.83 12.72
C LEU A 173 11.68 -0.78 11.79
N ASN A 174 12.30 -1.26 10.72
CA ASN A 174 12.70 -0.42 9.60
C ASN A 174 11.51 -0.17 8.65
N THR A 175 11.73 0.62 7.60
CA THR A 175 10.77 0.80 6.51
C THR A 175 10.38 -0.54 5.92
N GLY A 176 9.09 -0.85 5.82
CA GLY A 176 8.69 -2.16 5.38
C GLY A 176 7.28 -2.58 5.77
N VAL A 177 7.02 -3.86 5.56
CA VAL A 177 5.77 -4.55 5.90
C VAL A 177 6.06 -5.60 6.95
N TRP A 178 5.35 -5.53 8.08
CA TRP A 178 5.55 -6.40 9.24
C TRP A 178 4.24 -7.03 9.68
N ILE A 179 4.28 -8.28 10.15
CA ILE A 179 3.08 -9.02 10.55
C ILE A 179 3.10 -9.27 12.06
N VAL A 180 2.04 -8.83 12.75
CA VAL A 180 1.88 -9.09 14.19
C VAL A 180 1.57 -10.57 14.42
N GLY A 181 2.28 -11.20 15.35
CA GLY A 181 2.31 -12.65 15.59
C GLY A 181 3.45 -13.37 14.88
N ALA A 182 4.12 -12.72 13.92
CA ALA A 182 5.27 -13.28 13.21
C ALA A 182 6.53 -12.44 13.45
N ASP A 183 6.47 -11.13 13.15
CA ASP A 183 7.55 -10.17 13.32
C ASP A 183 7.43 -9.33 14.59
N VAL A 184 6.23 -9.19 15.14
CA VAL A 184 5.98 -8.40 16.36
C VAL A 184 5.04 -9.19 17.25
N GLU A 185 5.35 -9.35 18.54
CA GLU A 185 4.41 -10.01 19.45
C GLU A 185 3.11 -9.20 19.59
N PRO A 186 1.93 -9.83 19.63
CA PRO A 186 0.69 -9.13 19.97
C PRO A 186 0.78 -8.46 21.33
N GLY A 187 0.16 -7.29 21.49
CA GLY A 187 0.15 -6.58 22.76
C GLY A 187 -0.01 -5.07 22.65
N SER A 188 0.05 -4.41 23.80
CA SER A 188 0.02 -2.95 23.92
C SER A 188 1.44 -2.39 23.82
N TYR A 189 1.60 -1.32 23.06
CA TYR A 189 2.89 -0.66 22.84
C TYR A 189 2.76 0.86 22.82
N THR A 190 3.83 1.53 23.20
CA THR A 190 4.15 2.90 22.82
C THR A 190 5.13 2.87 21.65
N VAL A 191 4.68 3.37 20.50
CA VAL A 191 5.48 3.56 19.28
C VAL A 191 6.21 4.89 19.35
N ARG A 192 7.48 4.92 19.00
CA ARG A 192 8.30 6.14 18.86
C ARG A 192 9.20 6.03 17.63
N SER A 193 9.59 7.15 17.03
CA SER A 193 10.66 7.10 16.03
C SER A 193 11.97 6.68 16.70
N ALA A 194 12.68 5.76 16.06
CA ALA A 194 13.97 5.26 16.50
C ALA A 194 15.11 6.19 16.08
N ASN A 195 14.98 6.87 14.94
CA ASN A 195 15.95 7.83 14.42
C ASN A 195 15.41 9.27 14.49
N VAL A 196 16.13 10.23 13.91
CA VAL A 196 15.71 11.65 13.88
C VAL A 196 14.57 11.90 12.89
N TYR A 197 14.46 11.03 11.88
CA TYR A 197 13.49 11.15 10.80
C TYR A 197 12.10 10.63 11.20
N SER A 198 11.08 11.22 10.60
CA SER A 198 9.70 10.76 10.75
C SER A 198 9.46 9.49 9.93
N ALA A 199 8.64 8.60 10.47
CA ALA A 199 8.07 7.46 9.75
C ALA A 199 6.55 7.65 9.66
N ASN A 200 5.95 7.33 8.52
CA ASN A 200 4.52 7.06 8.51
C ASN A 200 4.28 5.64 9.03
N PHE A 201 3.57 5.52 10.15
CA PHE A 201 3.22 4.27 10.80
C PHE A 201 1.75 3.95 10.56
N THR A 202 1.49 2.95 9.72
CA THR A 202 0.14 2.49 9.41
C THR A 202 -0.09 1.10 9.99
N VAL A 203 -1.27 0.87 10.57
CA VAL A 203 -1.71 -0.48 10.99
C VAL A 203 -3.01 -0.81 10.27
N LYS A 204 -3.01 -1.94 9.57
CA LYS A 204 -4.18 -2.54 8.95
C LYS A 204 -4.63 -3.75 9.75
N THR A 205 -5.93 -3.88 9.96
CA THR A 205 -6.49 -5.03 10.68
C THR A 205 -6.44 -6.30 9.84
N SER A 206 -6.04 -7.43 10.44
CA SER A 206 -6.36 -8.73 9.86
C SER A 206 -7.85 -9.00 9.99
N GLY A 207 -8.54 -9.23 8.88
CA GLY A 207 -9.97 -9.52 8.89
C GLY A 207 -10.48 -9.90 7.51
N LYS A 208 -11.81 -9.98 7.35
CA LYS A 208 -12.44 -10.20 6.04
C LYS A 208 -12.08 -9.08 5.05
N THR A 209 -11.91 -7.85 5.57
CA THR A 209 -11.47 -6.68 4.82
C THR A 209 -10.35 -6.00 5.60
N GLU A 210 -9.25 -5.70 4.91
CA GLU A 210 -8.12 -4.99 5.51
C GLU A 210 -8.45 -3.50 5.55
N LYS A 211 -8.63 -2.95 6.75
CA LYS A 211 -8.93 -1.53 6.95
C LYS A 211 -7.78 -0.85 7.68
N ASN A 212 -7.44 0.36 7.25
CA ASN A 212 -6.52 1.22 8.00
C ASN A 212 -7.17 1.56 9.35
N ARG A 213 -6.56 1.08 10.43
CA ARG A 213 -6.95 1.39 11.81
C ARG A 213 -6.12 2.53 12.38
N ILE A 214 -4.87 2.62 11.95
CA ILE A 214 -3.91 3.65 12.34
C ILE A 214 -3.20 4.11 11.07
N ASN A 215 -3.00 5.42 10.94
CA ASN A 215 -2.17 6.04 9.91
C ASN A 215 -1.64 7.35 10.49
N GLU A 216 -0.44 7.32 11.04
CA GLU A 216 0.11 8.42 11.85
C GLU A 216 1.59 8.61 11.55
N VAL A 217 2.00 9.87 11.40
CA VAL A 217 3.41 10.22 11.28
C VAL A 217 4.02 10.31 12.68
N VAL A 218 5.08 9.55 12.92
CA VAL A 218 5.81 9.49 14.19
C VAL A 218 7.24 9.98 13.97
N GLY A 219 7.69 10.98 14.73
CA GLY A 219 8.98 11.66 14.50
C GLY A 219 9.48 12.40 15.74
N LYS A 220 10.80 12.59 15.86
CA LYS A 220 11.42 13.31 16.99
C LYS A 220 11.50 14.80 16.74
N GLU A 221 12.01 15.20 15.59
CA GLU A 221 12.33 16.60 15.27
C GLU A 221 11.23 17.29 14.46
N ASP A 222 10.39 16.53 13.78
CA ASP A 222 9.23 17.04 13.04
C ASP A 222 8.15 17.51 14.01
N GLU A 223 7.85 18.81 13.99
CA GLU A 223 6.85 19.46 14.85
C GLU A 223 5.43 18.98 14.59
N ASN A 224 5.14 18.54 13.36
CA ASN A 224 3.83 18.03 12.96
C ASN A 224 3.68 16.53 13.23
N ALA A 225 4.78 15.82 13.53
CA ALA A 225 4.76 14.41 13.85
C ALA A 225 4.46 14.13 15.32
N LYS A 226 3.75 13.04 15.59
CA LYS A 226 3.56 12.55 16.96
C LYS A 226 4.91 12.10 17.52
N LYS A 227 5.24 12.58 18.72
CA LYS A 227 6.47 12.14 19.43
C LYS A 227 6.34 10.71 19.98
N SER A 228 5.11 10.26 20.21
CA SER A 228 4.78 8.88 20.56
C SER A 228 3.33 8.56 20.27
N LEU A 229 3.03 7.28 20.03
CA LEU A 229 1.67 6.78 19.80
C LEU A 229 1.43 5.52 20.62
N LYS A 230 0.33 5.45 21.38
CA LYS A 230 -0.10 4.22 22.06
C LYS A 230 -0.93 3.38 21.11
N VAL A 231 -0.61 2.08 20.99
CA VAL A 231 -1.28 1.15 20.09
C VAL A 231 -1.51 -0.19 20.77
N ASN A 232 -2.61 -0.86 20.43
CA ASN A 232 -2.82 -2.27 20.72
C ASN A 232 -2.72 -3.04 19.41
N LEU A 233 -1.81 -4.00 19.31
CA LEU A 233 -1.52 -4.78 18.12
C LEU A 233 -2.07 -6.20 18.29
N ASN A 234 -2.95 -6.62 17.38
CA ASN A 234 -3.56 -7.94 17.42
C ASN A 234 -2.85 -8.88 16.45
N LYS A 235 -2.81 -10.17 16.78
CA LYS A 235 -2.26 -11.19 15.87
C LYS A 235 -2.92 -11.09 14.49
N GLY A 236 -2.09 -11.03 13.45
CA GLY A 236 -2.49 -10.88 12.05
C GLY A 236 -2.48 -9.44 11.54
N ASP A 237 -2.49 -8.42 12.42
CA ASP A 237 -2.38 -7.03 11.98
C ASP A 237 -1.13 -6.83 11.12
N ILE A 238 -1.27 -6.02 10.06
CA ILE A 238 -0.18 -5.65 9.16
C ILE A 238 0.26 -4.24 9.53
N ILE A 239 1.55 -4.09 9.82
CA ILE A 239 2.18 -2.81 10.09
C ILE A 239 2.95 -2.39 8.84
N LEU A 240 2.68 -1.19 8.33
CA LEU A 240 3.52 -0.54 7.34
C LEU A 240 4.31 0.57 8.01
N VAL A 241 5.61 0.58 7.75
CA VAL A 241 6.51 1.68 8.11
C VAL A 241 7.00 2.27 6.80
N GLN A 242 6.66 3.52 6.52
CA GLN A 242 7.03 4.20 5.27
C GLN A 242 7.81 5.49 5.53
N GLY A 243 8.53 5.95 4.52
CA GLY A 243 9.50 7.03 4.60
C GLY A 243 10.88 6.54 5.03
N SER A 244 11.62 7.43 5.69
CA SER A 244 13.02 7.22 6.09
C SER A 244 13.16 6.94 7.58
N GLY A 245 12.08 7.16 8.33
CA GLY A 245 12.03 6.86 9.75
C GLY A 245 12.01 5.36 10.01
N THR A 246 12.60 4.98 11.13
CA THR A 246 12.46 3.66 11.73
C THR A 246 11.67 3.82 13.02
N VAL A 247 10.94 2.80 13.48
CA VAL A 247 10.13 2.90 14.70
C VAL A 247 10.58 1.89 15.75
N LYS A 248 10.47 2.27 17.02
CA LYS A 248 10.61 1.38 18.18
C LYS A 248 9.26 1.16 18.85
N LEU A 249 8.97 -0.08 19.17
CA LEU A 249 7.81 -0.51 19.95
C LEU A 249 8.24 -0.83 21.38
N LYS A 250 7.72 -0.10 22.37
CA LYS A 250 7.99 -0.36 23.79
C LYS A 250 6.70 -0.76 24.50
N LYS A 251 6.69 -1.91 25.18
CA LYS A 251 5.57 -2.32 26.05
C LYS A 251 5.42 -1.33 27.22
#